data_AF-A0A418X2Z8-F1
#
_entry.id   AF-A0A418X2Z8-F1
#
_cell.length_a   1.000
_cell.length_b   1.000
_cell.length_c   1.000
_cell.angle_alpha   90.00
_cell.angle_beta   90.00
_cell.angle_gamma   90.00
#
_symmetry.space_group_name_H-M   'P 1'
#
loop_
_entity.id
_entity.type
_entity.pdbx_description
1 polymer ?
#
loop_
_entity_poly.entity_id
_entity_poly.type
_entity_poly.pdbx_seq_one_letter_code
_entity_poly.pdbx_strand_id
1 'polypeptide(L)'
;MHRYARLPLRKNQDGIALIEALIAIFLFSLGILALVGLQAVMSKNVTEAKLRGEASFLANQLIGQMWADLPNLASYAMTANGCTTSTYASCTAWRSMVQQMLPNGAANVTVNGSDVSISLSWQMPGETVPARFAIDANITN
;
A
#
# COMPACT_ATOMS: atom_id res chain seq x y z
N MET A 1 48.11 17.11 67.36
CA MET A 1 47.09 17.48 66.36
C MET A 1 46.51 16.18 65.77
N HIS A 2 45.33 15.75 66.23
CA HIS A 2 44.69 14.50 65.80
C HIS A 2 43.86 14.71 64.53
N ARG A 3 44.19 13.98 63.45
CA ARG A 3 43.31 13.85 62.27
C ARG A 3 42.26 12.77 62.56
N TYR A 4 40.99 13.14 62.59
CA TYR A 4 39.90 12.17 62.60
C TYR A 4 39.70 11.61 61.19
N ALA A 5 40.13 10.37 60.96
CA ALA A 5 39.77 9.61 59.78
C ALA A 5 38.30 9.17 59.91
N ARG A 6 37.41 9.70 59.06
CA ARG A 6 36.03 9.20 58.98
C ARG A 6 36.01 7.95 58.10
N LEU A 7 35.67 6.81 58.68
CA LEU A 7 35.44 5.57 57.93
C LEU A 7 34.14 5.70 57.10
N PRO A 8 34.16 5.34 55.80
CA PRO A 8 32.96 5.39 54.98
C PRO A 8 31.98 4.29 55.42
N LEU A 9 30.78 4.69 55.83
CA LEU A 9 29.66 3.79 56.07
C LEU A 9 29.23 3.18 54.72
N ARG A 10 29.46 1.88 54.54
CA ARG A 10 28.85 1.12 53.44
C ARG A 10 27.34 1.11 53.64
N LYS A 11 26.61 1.86 52.81
CA LYS A 11 25.16 1.73 52.67
C LYS A 11 24.86 0.41 51.98
N ASN A 12 24.22 -0.53 52.70
CA ASN A 12 23.58 -1.68 52.07
C ASN A 12 22.35 -1.18 51.30
N GLN A 13 22.37 -1.34 49.97
CA GLN A 13 21.20 -1.15 49.11
C GLN A 13 20.44 -2.47 49.02
N ASP A 14 19.73 -2.85 50.07
CA ASP A 14 18.95 -4.07 50.09
C ASP A 14 17.46 -3.70 50.05
N GLY A 15 16.80 -3.90 48.90
CA GLY A 15 15.34 -3.88 48.78
C GLY A 15 14.76 -3.17 47.54
N ILE A 16 15.48 -2.26 46.89
CA ILE A 16 14.95 -1.49 45.74
C ILE A 16 15.15 -2.23 44.41
N ALA A 17 16.15 -3.10 44.30
CA ALA A 17 16.50 -3.78 43.04
C ALA A 17 15.36 -4.62 42.44
N LEU A 18 14.51 -5.24 43.27
CA LEU A 18 13.35 -6.01 42.82
C LEU A 18 12.27 -5.12 42.19
N ILE A 19 12.01 -3.95 42.80
CA ILE A 19 11.05 -2.97 42.29
C ILE A 19 11.59 -2.31 41.02
N GLU A 20 12.89 -2.01 40.98
CA GLU A 20 13.57 -1.47 39.80
C GLU A 20 13.49 -2.43 38.61
N ALA A 21 13.75 -3.73 38.82
CA ALA A 21 13.61 -4.76 37.80
C ALA A 21 12.15 -4.90 37.33
N LEU A 22 11.17 -4.85 38.25
CA LEU A 22 9.76 -4.92 37.90
C LEU A 22 9.31 -3.73 37.05
N ILE A 23 9.73 -2.52 37.41
CA ILE A 23 9.44 -1.30 36.64
C ILE A 23 10.13 -1.37 35.28
N ALA A 24 11.38 -1.83 35.21
CA ALA A 24 12.10 -2.00 33.96
C ALA A 24 11.39 -2.99 33.01
N ILE A 25 10.96 -4.16 33.51
CA ILE A 25 10.20 -5.15 32.72
C ILE A 25 8.84 -4.57 32.30
N PHE A 26 8.16 -3.84 33.19
CA PHE A 26 6.89 -3.20 32.87
C PHE A 26 7.03 -2.19 31.71
N LEU A 27 7.95 -1.24 31.82
CA LEU A 27 8.20 -0.26 30.76
C LEU A 27 8.68 -0.93 29.46
N PHE A 28 9.53 -1.95 29.57
CA PHE A 28 10.01 -2.71 28.42
C PHE A 28 8.87 -3.43 27.69
N SER A 29 7.95 -4.05 28.41
CA SER A 29 6.78 -4.71 27.83
C SER A 29 5.85 -3.72 27.10
N LEU A 30 5.63 -2.52 27.66
CA LEU A 30 4.91 -1.44 26.97
C LEU A 30 5.62 -1.02 25.67
N GLY A 31 6.96 -0.95 25.69
CA GLY A 31 7.76 -0.67 24.51
C GLY A 31 7.57 -1.70 23.40
N ILE A 32 7.53 -3.00 23.73
CA ILE A 32 7.30 -4.07 22.76
C ILE A 32 5.89 -3.97 22.16
N LEU A 33 4.85 -3.75 22.98
CA LEU A 33 3.49 -3.59 22.47
C LEU A 33 3.38 -2.41 21.50
N ALA A 34 4.02 -1.28 21.80
CA ALA A 34 4.05 -0.12 20.91
C ALA A 34 4.71 -0.46 19.56
N LEU A 35 5.83 -1.20 19.57
CA LEU A 35 6.52 -1.63 18.35
C LEU A 35 5.69 -2.61 17.52
N VAL A 36 5.01 -3.57 18.14
CA VAL A 36 4.12 -4.51 17.45
C VAL A 36 2.94 -3.78 16.80
N GLY A 37 2.35 -2.82 17.50
CA GLY A 37 1.29 -1.97 16.94
C GLY A 37 1.77 -1.18 15.71
N LEU A 38 2.98 -0.62 15.76
CA LEU A 38 3.58 0.07 14.62
C LEU A 38 3.84 -0.88 13.45
N GLN A 39 4.35 -2.09 13.72
CA GLN A 39 4.61 -3.10 12.71
C GLN A 39 3.32 -3.52 11.96
N ALA A 40 2.22 -3.66 12.68
CA ALA A 40 0.92 -3.98 12.07
C ALA A 40 0.47 -2.89 11.08
N VAL A 41 0.57 -1.61 11.47
CA VAL A 41 0.23 -0.47 10.60
C VAL A 41 1.16 -0.38 9.40
N MET A 42 2.47 -0.59 9.59
CA MET A 42 3.45 -0.60 8.50
C MET A 42 3.13 -1.68 7.47
N SER A 43 2.80 -2.90 7.90
CA SER A 43 2.44 -4.00 6.99
C SER A 43 1.24 -3.65 6.11
N LYS A 44 0.19 -3.05 6.69
CA LYS A 44 -0.95 -2.53 5.93
C LYS A 44 -0.51 -1.48 4.90
N ASN A 45 0.27 -0.48 5.33
CA ASN A 45 0.73 0.60 4.44
C ASN A 45 1.59 0.11 3.28
N VAL A 46 2.48 -0.87 3.51
CA VAL A 46 3.29 -1.49 2.46
C VAL A 46 2.40 -2.19 1.44
N THR A 47 1.37 -2.90 1.89
CA THR A 47 0.43 -3.60 1.00
C THR A 47 -0.37 -2.61 0.16
N GLU A 48 -0.90 -1.54 0.77
CA GLU A 48 -1.59 -0.49 0.02
C GLU A 48 -0.68 0.20 -1.00
N ALA A 49 0.56 0.54 -0.62
CA ALA A 49 1.52 1.17 -1.51
C ALA A 49 1.87 0.26 -2.70
N LYS A 50 2.04 -1.04 -2.44
CA LYS A 50 2.26 -2.05 -3.48
C LYS A 50 1.10 -2.07 -4.48
N LEU A 51 -0.14 -2.15 -4.01
CA LEU A 51 -1.32 -2.20 -4.89
C LEU A 51 -1.50 -0.91 -5.70
N ARG A 52 -1.23 0.27 -5.10
CA ARG A 52 -1.20 1.54 -5.84
C ARG A 52 -0.11 1.54 -6.92
N GLY A 53 1.06 0.95 -6.63
CA GLY A 53 2.14 0.77 -7.60
C GLY A 53 1.74 -0.15 -8.76
N GLU A 54 1.13 -1.30 -8.47
CA GLU A 54 0.63 -2.23 -9.48
C GLU A 54 -0.46 -1.60 -10.36
N ALA A 55 -1.40 -0.86 -9.76
CA ALA A 55 -2.42 -0.12 -10.52
C ALA A 55 -1.79 0.93 -11.45
N SER A 56 -0.81 1.69 -10.96
CA SER A 56 -0.07 2.66 -11.78
C SER A 56 0.68 1.98 -12.92
N PHE A 57 1.35 0.86 -12.65
CA PHE A 57 2.04 0.08 -13.67
C PHE A 57 1.07 -0.41 -14.77
N LEU A 58 -0.05 -1.02 -14.38
CA LEU A 58 -1.07 -1.53 -15.31
C LEU A 58 -1.66 -0.42 -16.19
N ALA A 59 -1.93 0.75 -15.62
CA ALA A 59 -2.49 1.87 -16.35
C ALA A 59 -1.48 2.46 -17.36
N ASN A 60 -0.22 2.63 -16.95
CA ASN A 60 0.86 3.08 -17.85
C ASN A 60 1.13 2.06 -18.96
N GLN A 61 1.10 0.76 -18.64
CA GLN A 61 1.22 -0.30 -19.62
C GLN A 61 0.11 -0.22 -20.67
N LEU A 62 -1.14 0.02 -20.27
CA LEU A 62 -2.26 0.18 -21.20
C LEU A 62 -2.10 1.40 -22.09
N ILE A 63 -1.69 2.54 -21.53
CA ILE A 63 -1.38 3.74 -22.31
C ILE A 63 -0.32 3.41 -23.36
N GLY A 64 0.78 2.76 -22.97
CA GLY A 64 1.83 2.35 -23.92
C GLY A 64 1.30 1.45 -25.04
N GLN A 65 0.38 0.53 -24.74
CA GLN A 65 -0.27 -0.30 -25.75
C GLN A 65 -1.16 0.52 -26.70
N MET A 66 -1.91 1.48 -26.16
CA MET A 66 -2.73 2.39 -26.96
C MET A 66 -1.88 3.27 -27.89
N TRP A 67 -0.71 3.73 -27.45
CA TRP A 67 0.27 4.42 -28.30
C TRP A 67 0.87 3.53 -29.39
N ALA A 68 0.89 2.21 -29.20
CA ALA A 68 1.31 1.27 -30.24
C ALA A 68 0.17 0.92 -31.21
N ASP A 69 -1.09 1.11 -30.81
CA ASP A 69 -2.28 0.76 -31.58
C ASP A 69 -3.29 1.92 -31.70
N LEU A 70 -2.79 3.09 -32.14
CA LEU A 70 -3.58 4.30 -32.35
C LEU A 70 -4.86 4.08 -33.20
N PRO A 71 -4.84 3.29 -34.30
CA PRO A 71 -6.03 3.09 -35.12
C PRO A 71 -7.19 2.44 -34.37
N ASN A 72 -6.92 1.73 -33.26
CA ASN A 72 -7.89 0.96 -32.50
C ASN A 72 -8.18 1.52 -31.10
N LEU A 73 -7.85 2.80 -30.82
CA LEU A 73 -8.07 3.40 -29.49
C LEU A 73 -9.46 3.16 -28.91
N ALA A 74 -10.52 3.34 -29.71
CA ALA A 74 -11.89 3.13 -29.27
C ALA A 74 -12.20 1.69 -28.82
N SER A 75 -11.44 0.69 -29.32
CA SER A 75 -11.58 -0.71 -28.95
C SER A 75 -11.04 -1.04 -27.55
N TYR A 76 -10.29 -0.12 -26.94
CA TYR A 76 -9.84 -0.24 -25.55
C TYR A 76 -10.84 0.32 -24.53
N ALA A 77 -11.93 0.95 -24.98
CA ALA A 77 -12.96 1.43 -24.08
C ALA A 77 -13.57 0.26 -23.28
N MET A 78 -13.78 0.47 -21.98
CA MET A 78 -14.33 -0.55 -21.11
C MET A 78 -15.04 0.03 -19.91
N THR A 79 -15.97 -0.75 -19.37
CA THR A 79 -16.64 -0.48 -18.10
C THR A 79 -16.29 -1.57 -17.09
N ALA A 80 -16.78 -1.45 -15.85
CA ALA A 80 -16.62 -2.51 -14.84
C ALA A 80 -17.11 -3.89 -15.32
N ASN A 81 -18.08 -3.92 -16.23
CA ASN A 81 -18.64 -5.15 -16.81
C ASN A 81 -17.73 -5.76 -17.89
N GLY A 82 -16.82 -4.98 -18.48
CA GLY A 82 -15.84 -5.43 -19.46
C GLY A 82 -15.58 -4.46 -20.61
N CYS A 83 -14.75 -4.93 -21.53
CA CYS A 83 -14.46 -4.26 -22.80
C CYS A 83 -15.75 -4.07 -23.59
N THR A 84 -15.95 -2.87 -24.13
CA THR A 84 -17.09 -2.58 -25.02
C THR A 84 -17.00 -3.43 -26.28
N THR A 85 -15.79 -3.56 -26.83
CA THR A 85 -15.46 -4.44 -27.95
C THR A 85 -14.88 -5.75 -27.41
N SER A 86 -15.75 -6.68 -27.03
CA SER A 86 -15.35 -7.95 -26.38
C SER A 86 -14.48 -8.87 -27.25
N THR A 87 -14.47 -8.67 -28.57
CA THR A 87 -13.62 -9.40 -29.52
C THR A 87 -12.19 -8.89 -29.56
N TYR A 88 -11.91 -7.71 -28.99
CA TYR A 88 -10.60 -7.10 -29.05
C TYR A 88 -9.67 -7.68 -27.98
N ALA A 89 -8.78 -8.57 -28.42
CA ALA A 89 -7.95 -9.42 -27.55
C ALA A 89 -7.05 -8.63 -26.59
N SER A 90 -6.51 -7.48 -27.01
CA SER A 90 -5.64 -6.66 -26.16
C SER A 90 -6.39 -6.11 -24.94
N CYS A 91 -7.64 -5.66 -25.13
CA CYS A 91 -8.47 -5.17 -24.03
C CYS A 91 -8.83 -6.29 -23.05
N THR A 92 -9.23 -7.46 -23.54
CA THR A 92 -9.62 -8.58 -22.67
C THR A 92 -8.42 -9.17 -21.94
N ALA A 93 -7.26 -9.25 -22.59
CA ALA A 93 -6.01 -9.67 -21.98
C ALA A 93 -5.57 -8.72 -20.87
N TRP A 94 -5.60 -7.40 -21.12
CA TRP A 94 -5.27 -6.41 -20.09
C TRP A 94 -6.24 -6.45 -18.91
N ARG A 95 -7.55 -6.57 -19.15
CA ARG A 95 -8.54 -6.73 -18.08
C ARG A 95 -8.25 -7.95 -17.21
N SER A 96 -7.85 -9.07 -17.82
CA SER A 96 -7.46 -10.27 -17.08
C SER A 96 -6.25 -10.02 -16.17
N MET A 97 -5.27 -9.24 -16.62
CA MET A 97 -4.13 -8.83 -15.77
C MET A 97 -4.59 -7.98 -14.57
N VAL A 98 -5.50 -7.03 -14.79
CA VAL A 98 -6.09 -6.22 -13.70
C VAL A 98 -6.75 -7.13 -12.65
N GLN A 99 -7.55 -8.11 -13.09
CA GLN A 99 -8.24 -9.04 -12.19
C GLN A 99 -7.30 -9.99 -11.44
N GLN A 100 -6.13 -10.31 -12.02
CA GLN A 100 -5.13 -11.18 -11.41
C GLN A 100 -4.24 -10.44 -10.41
N MET A 101 -3.89 -9.18 -10.68
CA MET A 101 -2.99 -8.40 -9.83
C MET A 101 -3.74 -7.65 -8.72
N LEU A 102 -4.93 -7.14 -9.01
CA LEU A 102 -5.71 -6.34 -8.05
C LEU A 102 -6.84 -7.17 -7.41
N PRO A 103 -6.94 -7.24 -6.08
CA PRO A 103 -8.01 -7.96 -5.40
C PRO A 103 -9.35 -7.27 -5.63
N ASN A 104 -10.34 -8.02 -6.14
CA ASN A 104 -11.63 -7.48 -6.60
C ASN A 104 -11.45 -6.30 -7.57
N GLY A 105 -10.42 -6.38 -8.42
CA GLY A 105 -10.06 -5.33 -9.36
C GLY A 105 -11.16 -5.06 -10.40
N ALA A 106 -11.54 -3.80 -10.53
CA ALA A 106 -12.37 -3.30 -11.61
C ALA A 106 -11.65 -2.18 -12.36
N ALA A 107 -11.88 -2.12 -13.66
CA ALA A 107 -11.31 -1.12 -14.54
C ALA A 107 -12.42 -0.44 -15.34
N ASN A 108 -12.24 0.83 -15.62
CA ASN A 108 -13.09 1.62 -16.51
C ASN A 108 -12.19 2.54 -17.33
N VAL A 109 -12.30 2.41 -18.65
CA VAL A 109 -11.50 3.13 -19.63
C VAL A 109 -12.45 3.87 -20.55
N THR A 110 -12.36 5.19 -20.54
CA THR A 110 -13.16 6.07 -21.39
C THR A 110 -12.24 6.71 -22.42
N VAL A 111 -12.60 6.57 -23.69
CA VAL A 111 -11.86 7.12 -24.83
C VAL A 111 -12.73 8.18 -25.50
N ASN A 112 -12.26 9.42 -25.54
CA ASN A 112 -12.92 10.56 -26.17
C ASN A 112 -11.98 11.21 -27.19
N GLY A 113 -11.99 10.70 -28.42
CA GLY A 113 -11.01 11.07 -29.43
C GLY A 113 -9.60 10.65 -28.99
N SER A 114 -8.73 11.63 -28.81
CA SER A 114 -7.36 11.44 -28.31
C SER A 114 -7.25 11.42 -26.79
N ASP A 115 -8.28 11.85 -26.05
CA ASP A 115 -8.25 11.88 -24.60
C ASP A 115 -8.72 10.54 -24.03
N VAL A 116 -7.84 9.89 -23.28
CA VAL A 116 -8.10 8.62 -22.62
C VAL A 116 -8.03 8.80 -21.12
N SER A 117 -9.10 8.43 -20.42
CA SER A 117 -9.17 8.36 -18.97
C SER A 117 -9.23 6.89 -18.55
N ILE A 118 -8.27 6.47 -17.72
CA ILE A 118 -8.20 5.12 -17.14
C ILE A 118 -8.45 5.23 -15.65
N SER A 119 -9.43 4.49 -15.16
CA SER A 119 -9.75 4.38 -13.75
C SER A 119 -9.72 2.92 -13.30
N LEU A 120 -8.98 2.66 -12.22
CA LEU A 120 -8.82 1.36 -11.58
C LEU A 120 -9.33 1.45 -10.15
N SER A 121 -10.00 0.39 -9.71
CA SER A 121 -10.42 0.24 -8.32
C SER A 121 -10.20 -1.17 -7.82
N TRP A 122 -9.87 -1.31 -6.54
CA TRP A 122 -9.65 -2.60 -5.90
C TRP A 122 -10.10 -2.55 -4.44
N GLN A 123 -10.41 -3.70 -3.88
CA GLN A 123 -10.93 -3.81 -2.52
C GLN A 123 -10.30 -5.01 -1.83
N MET A 124 -9.56 -4.73 -0.74
CA MET A 124 -9.00 -5.79 0.08
C MET A 124 -10.11 -6.55 0.81
N PRO A 125 -9.96 -7.88 1.01
CA PRO A 125 -10.91 -8.65 1.81
C PRO A 125 -11.05 -8.05 3.21
N GLY A 126 -12.27 -7.71 3.60
CA GLY A 126 -12.57 -7.11 4.91
C GLY A 126 -12.60 -5.59 4.96
N GLU A 127 -12.22 -4.88 3.89
CA GLU A 127 -12.38 -3.43 3.77
C GLU A 127 -13.73 -3.10 3.13
N THR A 128 -14.43 -2.07 3.60
CA THR A 128 -15.77 -1.69 3.09
C THR A 128 -15.73 -0.65 1.98
N VAL A 129 -14.59 0.05 1.84
CA VAL A 129 -14.41 1.12 0.85
C VAL A 129 -13.34 0.70 -0.16
N PRO A 130 -13.65 0.69 -1.47
CA PRO A 130 -12.65 0.38 -2.49
C PRO A 130 -11.64 1.51 -2.64
N ALA A 131 -10.37 1.15 -2.76
CA ALA A 131 -9.32 2.05 -3.19
C ALA A 131 -9.47 2.36 -4.69
N ARG A 132 -9.00 3.55 -5.11
CA ARG A 132 -9.11 4.02 -6.49
C ARG A 132 -7.79 4.63 -6.95
N PHE A 133 -7.52 4.47 -8.23
CA PHE A 133 -6.43 5.10 -8.97
C PHE A 133 -6.95 5.53 -10.34
N ALA A 134 -6.60 6.73 -10.79
CA ALA A 134 -7.00 7.22 -12.11
C ALA A 134 -5.87 8.01 -12.75
N ILE A 135 -5.75 7.89 -14.08
CA ILE A 135 -4.83 8.67 -14.90
C ILE A 135 -5.49 9.06 -16.22
N ASP A 136 -5.15 10.26 -16.68
CA ASP A 136 -5.56 10.79 -17.97
C ASP A 136 -4.34 10.86 -18.90
N ALA A 137 -4.54 10.50 -20.16
CA ALA A 137 -3.54 10.57 -21.20
C ALA A 137 -4.13 11.15 -22.47
N ASN A 138 -3.39 12.06 -23.10
CA ASN A 138 -3.71 12.53 -24.45
C ASN A 138 -2.82 11.75 -25.45
N ILE A 139 -3.46 11.04 -26.37
CA ILE A 139 -2.82 10.16 -27.36
C ILE A 139 -3.01 10.79 -28.74
N THR A 140 -1.96 11.41 -29.25
CA THR A 140 -1.92 12.12 -30.53
C THR A 140 -0.91 11.47 -31.46
N ASN A 141 -1.12 11.60 -32.78
CA ASN A 141 -0.21 11.09 -33.81
C ASN A 141 0.93 12.09 -34.06
#